data_AF-A0AAN8EY32-F1
#
_entry.id   AF-A0AAN8EY32-F1
#
_cell.length_a   1.000
_cell.length_b   1.000
_cell.length_c   1.000
_cell.angle_alpha   90.00
_cell.angle_beta   90.00
_cell.angle_gamma   90.00
#
_symmetry.space_group_name_H-M   'P 1'
#
loop_
_entity.id
_entity.type
_entity.pdbx_description
1 polymer ?
#
loop_
_entity_poly.entity_id
_entity_poly.type
_entity_poly.pdbx_seq_one_letter_code
_entity_poly.pdbx_strand_id
1 'polypeptide(L)'
;MIRTGPSEWAWRMPILAIQAAFGTGKTVVAALIAARLSSTERILVATATTDVAVAQLTDTLLRLNEYRSRLRVLRFVADTAIREGAPTTAVDLHPIVLGLAASIPTP
;
A
#
# COMPACT_ATOMS: atom_id res chain seq x y z
N MET A 1 -12.66 29.35 -11.40
CA MET A 1 -11.77 30.09 -12.33
C MET A 1 -10.48 29.29 -12.47
N ILE A 2 -10.30 28.58 -13.59
CA ILE A 2 -9.12 27.75 -13.85
C ILE A 2 -8.12 28.63 -14.61
N ARG A 3 -6.92 28.83 -14.06
CA ARG A 3 -5.81 29.51 -14.72
C ARG A 3 -4.88 28.47 -15.34
N THR A 4 -4.69 28.53 -16.65
CA THR A 4 -3.73 27.74 -17.42
C THR A 4 -2.38 28.46 -17.45
N GLY A 5 -1.36 27.86 -16.83
CA GLY A 5 0.04 28.24 -16.95
C GLY A 5 0.85 27.21 -17.76
N PRO A 6 2.12 27.51 -18.08
CA PRO A 6 2.93 26.76 -19.06
C PRO A 6 3.25 25.33 -18.63
N SER A 7 3.18 24.38 -19.56
CA SER A 7 3.16 22.91 -19.39
C SER A 7 4.39 22.23 -18.76
N GLU A 8 5.32 22.98 -18.15
CA GLU A 8 6.56 22.44 -17.57
C GLU A 8 6.63 22.48 -16.03
N TRP A 9 5.62 23.03 -15.35
CA TRP A 9 5.47 22.88 -13.89
C TRP A 9 4.73 21.60 -13.48
N ALA A 10 4.68 20.59 -14.37
CA ALA A 10 4.01 19.29 -14.16
C ALA A 10 3.94 18.96 -12.67
N TRP A 11 2.74 19.11 -12.09
CA TRP A 11 2.43 19.19 -10.66
C TRP A 11 3.21 18.16 -9.82
N ARG A 12 4.49 18.43 -9.54
CA ARG A 12 5.28 17.71 -8.57
C ARG A 12 4.84 18.30 -7.26
N MET A 13 3.79 17.73 -6.69
CA MET A 13 3.42 18.01 -5.31
C MET A 13 4.43 17.25 -4.44
N PRO A 14 5.47 17.92 -3.86
CA PRO A 14 6.39 17.23 -2.98
C PRO A 14 5.68 16.76 -1.70
N ILE A 15 4.55 17.40 -1.36
CA ILE A 15 3.74 17.13 -0.17
C ILE A 15 2.26 17.27 -0.56
N LEU A 16 1.45 16.27 -0.19
CA LEU A 16 -0.01 16.26 -0.35
C LEU A 16 -0.66 15.89 0.97
N ALA A 17 -1.58 16.73 1.45
CA ALA A 17 -2.40 16.44 2.63
C ALA A 17 -3.86 16.21 2.19
N ILE A 18 -4.44 15.08 2.61
CA ILE A 18 -5.83 14.72 2.33
C ILE A 18 -6.58 14.65 3.65
N GLN A 19 -7.46 15.62 3.89
CA GLN A 19 -8.33 15.66 5.07
C GLN A 19 -9.77 15.40 4.65
N ALA A 20 -10.43 14.46 5.34
CA ALA A 20 -11.83 14.17 5.14
C ALA A 20 -12.43 13.53 6.40
N ALA A 21 -13.76 13.55 6.54
CA ALA A 21 -14.45 12.99 7.71
C ALA A 21 -14.30 11.45 7.81
N PHE A 22 -14.65 10.87 8.96
CA PHE A 22 -14.69 9.42 9.10
C PHE A 22 -15.67 8.80 8.09
N GLY A 23 -15.34 7.65 7.51
CA GLY A 23 -16.18 6.96 6.53
C GLY A 23 -16.18 7.54 5.11
N THR A 24 -15.50 8.65 4.84
CA THR A 24 -15.51 9.30 3.50
C THR A 24 -14.50 8.72 2.50
N GLY A 25 -14.06 7.47 2.69
CA GLY A 25 -13.23 6.77 1.71
C GLY A 25 -11.75 7.19 1.64
N LYS A 26 -11.17 7.82 2.66
CA LYS A 26 -9.73 8.18 2.69
C LYS A 26 -8.81 7.00 2.34
N THR A 27 -9.12 5.82 2.87
CA THR A 27 -8.37 4.57 2.60
C THR A 27 -8.46 4.17 1.13
N VAL A 28 -9.62 4.32 0.49
CA VAL A 28 -9.82 4.05 -0.95
C VAL A 28 -9.02 5.02 -1.80
N VAL A 29 -9.06 6.31 -1.46
CA VAL A 29 -8.27 7.34 -2.16
C VAL A 29 -6.77 7.08 -2.01
N ALA A 30 -6.30 6.77 -0.80
CA ALA A 30 -4.90 6.42 -0.55
C ALA A 30 -4.46 5.19 -1.34
N ALA A 31 -5.27 4.13 -1.38
CA ALA A 31 -5.00 2.94 -2.19
C ALA A 31 -4.96 3.26 -3.69
N LEU A 32 -5.86 4.09 -4.19
CA LEU A 32 -5.88 4.50 -5.59
C LEU A 32 -4.64 5.33 -5.95
N ILE A 33 -4.24 6.27 -5.10
CA ILE A 33 -3.01 7.04 -5.28
C ILE A 33 -1.79 6.11 -5.27
N ALA A 34 -1.70 5.22 -4.28
CA ALA A 34 -0.63 4.24 -4.18
C ALA A 34 -0.53 3.38 -5.45
N ALA A 35 -1.67 2.89 -5.92
CA ALA A 35 -1.73 2.13 -7.16
C ALA A 35 -1.24 2.97 -8.34
N ARG A 36 -1.76 4.18 -8.54
CA ARG A 36 -1.42 5.05 -9.67
C ARG A 36 0.05 5.46 -9.71
N LEU A 37 0.66 5.68 -8.55
CA LEU A 37 2.06 6.13 -8.44
C LEU A 37 3.05 4.97 -8.46
N SER A 38 2.63 3.76 -8.12
CA SER A 38 3.48 2.57 -8.20
C SER A 38 3.89 2.28 -9.64
N SER A 39 5.17 1.98 -9.83
CA SER A 39 5.77 1.56 -11.10
C SER A 39 6.96 0.66 -10.79
N THR A 40 7.48 -0.07 -11.79
CA THR A 40 8.65 -0.95 -11.61
C THR A 40 9.88 -0.21 -11.09
N GLU A 41 9.97 1.11 -11.32
CA GLU A 41 11.12 1.95 -10.96
C GLU A 41 10.92 2.71 -9.63
N ARG A 42 9.75 2.60 -8.99
CA ARG A 42 9.43 3.38 -7.78
C ARG A 42 8.83 2.50 -6.70
N ILE A 43 9.50 2.47 -5.55
CA ILE A 43 8.98 1.87 -4.32
C ILE A 43 8.11 2.91 -3.63
N LEU A 44 6.87 2.52 -3.34
CA LEU A 44 5.95 3.33 -2.54
C LEU A 44 5.84 2.72 -1.15
N VAL A 45 6.12 3.53 -0.13
CA VAL A 45 5.97 3.13 1.27
C VAL A 45 4.68 3.75 1.78
N ALA A 46 3.74 2.90 2.18
CA ALA A 46 2.51 3.31 2.82
C ALA A 46 2.56 2.92 4.31
N THR A 47 2.29 3.88 5.18
CA THR A 47 2.28 3.69 6.63
C THR A 47 1.00 4.24 7.23
N ALA A 48 0.61 3.69 8.38
CA ALA A 48 -0.47 4.19 9.19
C ALA A 48 -0.12 4.01 10.67
N THR A 49 -0.88 4.65 11.56
CA THR A 49 -0.62 4.63 13.01
C THR A 49 -1.00 3.29 13.67
N THR A 50 -1.75 2.42 12.99
CA THR A 50 -2.17 1.11 13.52
C THR A 50 -2.04 0.02 12.47
N ASP A 51 -1.77 -1.21 12.91
CA ASP A 51 -1.72 -2.37 12.02
C ASP A 51 -3.05 -2.64 11.32
N VAL A 52 -4.17 -2.37 12.00
CA VAL A 52 -5.52 -2.46 11.41
C VAL A 52 -5.66 -1.51 10.22
N ALA A 53 -5.17 -0.28 10.33
CA ALA A 53 -5.25 0.69 9.24
C ALA A 53 -4.33 0.30 8.07
N VAL A 54 -3.13 -0.25 8.36
CA VAL A 54 -2.25 -0.79 7.31
C VAL A 54 -2.91 -1.98 6.60
N ALA A 55 -3.52 -2.92 7.35
CA ALA A 55 -4.24 -4.05 6.79
C ALA A 55 -5.39 -3.60 5.88
N GLN A 56 -6.21 -2.67 6.35
CA GLN A 56 -7.34 -2.12 5.58
C GLN A 56 -6.87 -1.43 4.29
N LEU A 57 -5.77 -0.68 4.35
CA LEU A 57 -5.19 -0.05 3.18
C LEU A 57 -4.70 -1.10 2.18
N THR A 58 -3.98 -2.12 2.66
CA THR A 58 -3.48 -3.23 1.86
C THR A 58 -4.62 -3.99 1.19
N ASP A 59 -5.65 -4.40 1.91
CA ASP A 59 -6.81 -5.10 1.34
C ASP A 59 -7.54 -4.25 0.31
N THR A 60 -7.68 -2.95 0.58
CA THR A 60 -8.29 -2.02 -0.37
C THR A 60 -7.47 -1.93 -1.65
N LEU A 61 -6.14 -1.84 -1.54
CA LEU A 61 -5.21 -1.82 -2.67
C LEU A 61 -5.30 -3.11 -3.50
N LEU A 62 -5.34 -4.28 -2.86
CA LEU A 62 -5.42 -5.58 -3.53
C LEU A 62 -6.77 -5.83 -4.22
N ARG A 63 -7.83 -5.13 -3.80
CA ARG A 63 -9.16 -5.18 -4.42
C ARG A 63 -9.28 -4.29 -5.67
N LEU A 64 -8.28 -3.45 -5.98
CA LEU A 64 -8.25 -2.66 -7.21
C LEU A 64 -7.86 -3.53 -8.41
N ASN A 65 -8.83 -4.25 -8.98
CA ASN A 65 -8.63 -5.25 -10.03
C ASN A 65 -7.83 -4.74 -11.24
N GLU A 66 -8.04 -3.48 -11.65
CA GLU A 66 -7.32 -2.84 -12.77
C GLU A 66 -5.79 -2.79 -12.54
N TYR A 67 -5.34 -2.78 -11.28
CA TYR A 67 -3.92 -2.65 -10.92
C TYR A 67 -3.30 -3.93 -10.41
N ARG A 68 -4.09 -4.98 -10.19
CA ARG A 68 -3.64 -6.20 -9.53
C ARG A 68 -2.48 -6.91 -10.25
N SER A 69 -2.46 -6.89 -11.58
CA SER A 69 -1.41 -7.56 -12.37
C SER A 69 -0.05 -6.85 -12.32
N ARG A 70 -0.02 -5.55 -12.00
CA ARG A 70 1.22 -4.75 -11.96
C ARG A 70 1.72 -4.45 -10.54
N LEU A 71 0.87 -4.59 -9.54
CA LEU A 71 1.21 -4.28 -8.16
C LEU A 71 1.96 -5.44 -7.50
N ARG A 72 3.21 -5.18 -7.10
CA ARG A 72 3.96 -6.05 -6.19
C ARG A 72 3.84 -5.45 -4.79
N VAL A 73 2.89 -5.98 -4.02
CA VAL A 73 2.61 -5.49 -2.66
C VAL A 73 3.27 -6.42 -1.65
N LEU A 74 3.87 -5.82 -0.63
CA LEU A 74 4.43 -6.49 0.52
C LEU A 74 4.05 -5.70 1.77
N ARG A 75 3.58 -6.38 2.81
CA ARG A 75 3.26 -5.76 4.10
C ARG A 75 4.16 -6.32 5.19
N PHE A 76 4.86 -5.45 5.90
CA PHE A 76 5.56 -5.82 7.12
C PHE A 76 4.58 -5.77 8.31
N VAL A 77 4.62 -6.80 9.15
CA VAL A 77 3.91 -6.88 10.43
C VAL A 77 4.91 -7.43 11.44
N ALA A 78 5.06 -6.77 12.58
CA ALA A 78 5.96 -7.23 13.63
C ALA A 78 5.43 -8.52 14.27
N ASP A 79 6.33 -9.43 14.69
CA ASP A 79 5.93 -10.70 15.32
C ASP A 79 5.13 -10.48 16.62
N THR A 80 5.42 -9.40 17.37
CA THR A 80 4.64 -9.01 18.55
C THR A 80 3.21 -8.63 18.18
N ALA A 81 3.02 -7.84 17.12
CA ALA A 81 1.70 -7.46 16.64
C ALA A 81 0.90 -8.69 16.17
N ILE A 82 1.55 -9.67 15.52
CA ILE A 82 0.91 -10.94 15.14
C ILE A 82 0.43 -11.69 16.40
N ARG A 83 1.26 -11.78 17.45
CA ARG A 83 0.89 -12.42 18.73
C ARG A 83 -0.26 -11.70 19.44
N GLU A 84 -0.36 -10.39 19.27
CA GLU A 84 -1.44 -9.55 19.81
C GLU A 84 -2.71 -9.60 18.95
N GLY A 85 -2.73 -10.36 17.86
CA GLY A 85 -3.91 -10.55 17.00
C GLY A 85 -4.10 -9.47 15.94
N ALA A 86 -3.02 -8.84 15.47
CA ALA A 86 -3.09 -7.93 14.34
C ALA A 86 -3.70 -8.62 13.11
N PRO A 87 -4.51 -7.91 12.29
CA PRO A 87 -5.09 -8.49 11.09
C PRO A 87 -4.02 -8.92 10.10
N THR A 88 -4.17 -10.11 9.52
CA THR A 88 -3.27 -10.65 8.50
C THR A 88 -3.80 -10.41 7.09
N THR A 89 -2.90 -10.38 6.11
CA THR A 89 -3.23 -10.27 4.69
C THR A 89 -2.41 -11.27 3.87
N ALA A 90 -2.86 -11.57 2.64
CA ALA A 90 -2.18 -12.50 1.74
C ALA A 90 -0.77 -12.01 1.30
N VAL A 91 -0.41 -10.77 1.59
CA VAL A 91 0.86 -10.14 1.22
C VAL A 91 1.75 -9.83 2.42
N ASP A 92 1.45 -10.41 3.58
CA ASP A 92 2.29 -10.26 4.77
C ASP A 92 3.66 -10.93 4.53
N LEU A 93 4.74 -10.23 4.91
CA LEU A 93 6.11 -10.68 4.67
C LEU A 93 6.43 -12.00 5.39
N HIS A 94 5.95 -12.15 6.62
CA HIS A 94 6.25 -13.30 7.47
C HIS A 94 5.90 -14.64 6.79
N PRO A 95 4.65 -14.89 6.34
CA PRO A 95 4.30 -16.13 5.64
C PRO A 95 5.01 -16.29 4.30
N ILE A 96 5.31 -15.20 3.58
CA ILE A 96 6.02 -15.25 2.29
C ILE A 96 7.45 -15.76 2.49
N VAL A 97 8.18 -15.24 3.48
CA VAL A 97 9.57 -15.65 3.75
C VAL A 97 9.63 -17.11 4.19
N LEU A 98 8.69 -17.56 5.03
CA LEU A 98 8.59 -18.97 5.43
C LEU A 98 8.32 -19.88 4.24
N GLY A 99 7.42 -19.49 3.34
CA GLY A 99 7.13 -20.25 2.12
C GLY A 99 8.35 -20.35 1.19
N LEU A 100 9.10 -19.26 1.04
CA LEU A 100 10.34 -19.25 0.25
C LEU A 100 11.40 -20.16 0.86
N ALA A 101 11.61 -20.10 2.18
CA ALA A 101 12.57 -20.96 2.86
C ALA A 101 12.23 -22.46 2.71
N ALA A 102 10.94 -22.81 2.79
CA ALA A 102 10.48 -24.19 2.61
C ALA A 102 10.60 -24.70 1.16
N SER A 103 10.65 -23.80 0.17
CA SER A 103 10.77 -24.15 -1.24
C SER A 103 12.22 -24.41 -1.70
N ILE A 104 13.20 -24.12 -0.86
CA ILE A 104 14.62 -24.40 -1.14
C ILE A 104 14.88 -25.88 -0.80
N PRO A 105 15.27 -26.73 -1.76
CA PRO A 105 15.60 -28.11 -1.46
C PRO A 105 16.77 -28.16 -0.46
N THR A 106 16.59 -28.91 0.63
CA THR A 106 17.67 -29.22 1.57
C THR A 106 18.74 -30.06 0.87
N PRO A 107 20.04 -29.82 1.14
CA PRO A 107 21.13 -30.57 0.53
C PRO A 107 21.07 -32.07 0.81
#